data_AF-A0A934DQF1-F1
#
_entry.id   AF-A0A934DQF1-F1
#
_cell.length_a   1.000
_cell.length_b   1.000
_cell.length_c   1.000
_cell.angle_alpha   90.00
_cell.angle_beta   90.00
_cell.angle_gamma   90.00
#
_symmetry.space_group_name_H-M   'P 1'
#
loop_
_entity.id
_entity.type
_entity.pdbx_description
1 polymer ?
#
loop_
_entity_poly.entity_id
_entity_poly.type
_entity_poly.pdbx_seq_one_letter_code
_entity_poly.pdbx_strand_id
1 'polypeptide(L)'
;MLFAHFSKLVGAVGCSLILGACSAAPPASAGSFEGVIAGSGETGIMNLSIDDTPDPETGSLPAFGHMETAAANPYVSTVTGALEEPSPSLSAHADGGGYAFEGTSSGDLLVGTYRRYSAVDGAFALINTSQGPITRLCGSMSGARGGTIALAMASSGMAVAAMFLASGKAVVLQGSSDGVSASLQGDSGHLSGSIHDGKATGEWAIGADVGTWTATPCVP
;
A
#
# COMPACT_ATOMS: atom_id res chain seq x y z
N MET A 1 -4.93 25.27 -35.78
CA MET A 1 -5.37 24.26 -34.79
C MET A 1 -4.17 23.93 -33.93
N LEU A 2 -4.21 24.37 -32.66
CA LEU A 2 -3.12 24.24 -31.69
C LEU A 2 -3.41 22.99 -30.84
N PHE A 3 -2.63 21.92 -31.00
CA PHE A 3 -2.70 20.75 -30.11
C PHE A 3 -1.71 20.95 -28.97
N ALA A 4 -2.22 21.18 -27.77
CA ALA A 4 -1.43 21.12 -26.55
C ALA A 4 -1.24 19.65 -26.16
N HIS A 5 0.00 19.16 -26.25
CA HIS A 5 0.43 17.91 -25.62
C HIS A 5 0.62 18.17 -24.12
N PHE A 6 -0.15 17.49 -23.27
CA PHE A 6 0.12 17.43 -21.84
C PHE A 6 1.20 16.38 -21.58
N SER A 7 2.39 16.82 -21.18
CA SER A 7 3.47 15.97 -20.68
C SER A 7 3.07 15.34 -19.35
N LYS A 8 2.98 14.01 -19.31
CA LYS A 8 2.93 13.22 -18.08
C LYS A 8 4.27 13.39 -17.35
N LEU A 9 4.24 14.01 -16.17
CA LEU A 9 5.33 13.95 -15.19
C LEU A 9 5.28 12.57 -14.53
N VAL A 10 6.13 11.66 -15.02
CA VAL A 10 6.46 10.40 -14.36
C VAL A 10 7.77 10.64 -13.60
N GLY A 11 7.67 10.80 -12.28
CA GLY A 11 8.84 10.84 -11.40
C GLY A 11 9.44 9.45 -11.28
N ALA A 12 10.50 9.16 -12.04
CA ALA A 12 11.31 7.97 -11.85
C ALA A 12 12.16 8.14 -10.58
N VAL A 13 11.85 7.37 -9.53
CA VAL A 13 12.68 7.26 -8.33
C VAL A 13 13.55 6.02 -8.46
N GLY A 14 14.86 6.22 -8.59
CA GLY A 14 15.83 5.14 -8.70
C GLY A 14 17.22 5.61 -9.16
N CYS A 15 17.85 6.53 -8.42
CA CYS A 15 19.28 6.81 -8.56
C CYS A 15 19.86 7.31 -7.24
N SER A 16 20.82 6.57 -6.67
CA SER A 16 21.68 7.06 -5.60
C SER A 16 22.87 7.80 -6.23
N LEU A 17 23.01 9.10 -5.97
CA LEU A 17 24.01 9.99 -6.59
C LEU A 17 25.46 9.75 -6.14
N ILE A 18 25.78 8.70 -5.38
CA ILE A 18 27.06 8.61 -4.66
C ILE A 18 28.06 7.61 -5.28
N LEU A 19 27.63 6.62 -6.08
CA LEU A 19 28.54 5.64 -6.68
C LEU A 19 28.13 5.36 -8.13
N GLY A 20 28.82 5.98 -9.08
CA GLY A 20 28.54 5.94 -10.52
C GLY A 20 28.69 4.57 -11.17
N ALA A 21 27.76 3.65 -10.87
CA ALA A 21 27.56 2.39 -11.59
C ALA A 21 26.06 2.14 -11.75
N CYS A 22 25.51 2.47 -12.93
CA CYS A 22 24.21 1.97 -13.35
C CYS A 22 24.36 0.55 -13.88
N SER A 23 24.38 -0.43 -12.98
CA SER A 23 23.85 -1.75 -13.34
C SER A 23 22.37 -1.70 -13.02
N ALA A 24 21.54 -1.48 -14.04
CA ALA A 24 20.10 -1.59 -13.94
C ALA A 24 19.75 -3.07 -13.81
N ALA A 25 20.00 -3.65 -12.64
CA ALA A 25 19.17 -4.74 -12.20
C ALA A 25 17.75 -4.17 -12.12
N PRO A 26 16.74 -4.80 -12.75
CA PRO A 26 15.36 -4.43 -12.46
C PRO A 26 15.18 -4.45 -10.93
N PRO A 27 14.42 -3.51 -10.35
CA PRO A 27 14.04 -3.65 -8.94
C PRO A 27 13.49 -5.06 -8.77
N ALA A 28 13.94 -5.80 -7.74
CA ALA A 28 13.49 -7.17 -7.51
C ALA A 28 12.00 -7.14 -7.15
N SER A 29 11.16 -7.09 -8.18
CA SER A 29 9.70 -7.06 -8.12
C SER A 29 9.15 -8.42 -7.70
N ALA A 30 9.96 -9.48 -7.82
CA ALA A 30 9.66 -10.80 -7.31
C ALA A 30 9.89 -10.91 -5.80
N GLY A 31 9.02 -11.68 -5.14
CA GLY A 31 9.08 -11.93 -3.71
C GLY A 31 7.72 -11.95 -3.06
N SER A 32 7.72 -12.16 -1.74
CA SER A 32 6.50 -12.16 -0.93
C SER A 32 6.35 -10.83 -0.19
N PHE A 33 5.19 -10.24 -0.32
CA PHE A 33 4.76 -8.98 0.28
C PHE A 33 3.61 -9.24 1.24
N GLU A 34 3.65 -8.55 2.38
CA GLU A 34 2.61 -8.59 3.39
C GLU A 34 2.29 -7.18 3.86
N GLY A 35 1.01 -6.90 4.08
CA GLY A 35 0.62 -5.61 4.62
C GLY A 35 -0.87 -5.52 4.83
N VAL A 36 -1.41 -4.36 4.47
CA VAL A 36 -2.73 -3.93 4.92
C VAL A 36 -3.55 -3.29 3.81
N ILE A 37 -4.86 -3.32 4.00
CA ILE A 37 -5.82 -2.56 3.20
C ILE A 37 -6.67 -1.68 4.11
N ALA A 38 -7.11 -0.54 3.58
CA ALA A 38 -8.08 0.34 4.19
C ALA A 38 -9.08 0.81 3.14
N GLY A 39 -10.37 0.63 3.40
CA GLY A 39 -11.45 1.00 2.50
C GLY A 39 -12.68 1.51 3.20
N SER A 40 -13.77 1.66 2.43
CA SER A 40 -15.03 2.23 2.90
C SER A 40 -15.67 1.39 4.03
N GLY A 41 -15.32 1.72 5.27
CA GLY A 41 -15.79 1.01 6.46
C GLY A 41 -15.12 -0.34 6.73
N GLU A 42 -14.04 -0.66 6.02
CA GLU A 42 -13.29 -1.91 6.22
C GLU A 42 -11.78 -1.65 6.30
N THR A 43 -11.10 -2.53 7.03
CA THR A 43 -9.65 -2.64 7.07
C THR A 43 -9.32 -4.12 7.01
N GLY A 44 -8.13 -4.48 6.54
CA GLY A 44 -7.78 -5.89 6.40
C GLY A 44 -6.31 -6.13 6.20
N ILE A 45 -5.98 -7.39 5.99
CA ILE A 45 -4.63 -7.86 5.70
C ILE A 45 -4.58 -8.36 4.26
N MET A 46 -3.41 -8.21 3.64
CA MET A 46 -3.16 -8.71 2.30
C MET A 46 -1.76 -9.31 2.24
N ASN A 47 -1.69 -10.48 1.61
CA ASN A 47 -0.45 -11.16 1.28
C ASN A 47 -0.40 -11.33 -0.24
N LEU A 48 0.74 -11.03 -0.84
CA LEU A 48 0.95 -11.16 -2.28
C LEU A 48 2.32 -11.75 -2.54
N SER A 49 2.40 -12.72 -3.45
CA SER A 49 3.65 -13.26 -3.98
C SER A 49 3.75 -12.91 -5.45
N ILE A 50 4.88 -12.38 -5.87
CA ILE A 50 5.19 -12.09 -7.27
C ILE A 50 6.27 -13.08 -7.71
N ASP A 51 6.00 -13.81 -8.80
CA ASP A 51 6.93 -14.76 -9.41
C ASP A 51 8.04 -14.00 -10.16
N ASP A 52 9.26 -14.53 -10.15
CA ASP A 52 10.40 -13.97 -10.88
C ASP A 52 10.46 -14.45 -12.34
N THR A 53 9.57 -15.36 -12.73
CA THR A 53 9.47 -15.89 -14.08
C THR A 53 8.44 -15.10 -14.89
N PRO A 54 8.86 -14.28 -15.87
CA PRO A 54 7.92 -13.56 -16.72
C PRO A 54 7.06 -14.52 -17.53
N ASP A 55 5.79 -14.19 -17.66
CA ASP A 55 4.89 -14.86 -18.59
C ASP A 55 5.44 -14.69 -20.02
N PRO A 56 5.60 -15.80 -20.79
CA PRO A 56 6.29 -15.76 -22.07
C PRO A 56 5.50 -15.03 -23.17
N GLU A 57 4.20 -14.82 -22.99
CA GLU A 57 3.34 -14.15 -23.98
C GLU A 57 3.27 -12.63 -23.73
N THR A 58 3.23 -12.24 -22.46
CA THR A 58 3.02 -10.84 -22.04
C THR A 58 4.30 -10.16 -21.53
N GLY A 59 5.32 -10.93 -21.13
CA GLY A 59 6.52 -10.42 -20.47
C GLY A 59 6.27 -9.89 -19.06
N SER A 60 5.08 -10.08 -18.50
CA SER A 60 4.67 -9.60 -17.18
C SER A 60 4.97 -10.63 -16.09
N LEU A 61 5.20 -10.19 -14.86
CA LEU A 61 5.44 -11.09 -13.72
C LEU A 61 4.11 -11.46 -13.06
N PRO A 62 3.75 -12.75 -12.98
CA PRO A 62 2.49 -13.13 -12.37
C PRO A 62 2.53 -12.92 -10.85
N ALA A 63 1.40 -12.47 -10.30
CA ALA A 63 1.21 -12.18 -8.90
C ALA A 63 0.04 -12.98 -8.34
N PHE A 64 0.24 -13.65 -7.21
CA PHE A 64 -0.76 -14.49 -6.53
C PHE A 64 -0.80 -14.17 -5.04
N GLY A 65 -1.99 -14.04 -4.48
CA GLY A 65 -2.14 -13.57 -3.11
C GLY A 65 -3.47 -13.92 -2.48
N HIS A 66 -3.62 -13.41 -1.27
CA HIS A 66 -4.80 -13.55 -0.43
C HIS A 66 -5.10 -12.21 0.24
N MET A 67 -6.37 -11.84 0.26
CA MET A 67 -6.88 -10.70 1.00
C MET A 67 -7.95 -11.16 1.99
N GLU A 68 -7.87 -10.65 3.22
CA GLU A 68 -8.83 -10.89 4.30
C GLU A 68 -9.22 -9.57 4.96
N THR A 69 -10.53 -9.33 5.12
CA THR A 69 -11.06 -8.07 5.65
C THR A 69 -11.70 -8.27 7.02
N ALA A 70 -11.45 -7.34 7.95
CA ALA A 70 -11.94 -7.40 9.34
C ALA A 70 -13.43 -6.99 9.48
N ALA A 71 -14.24 -7.16 8.43
CA ALA A 71 -15.66 -6.84 8.46
C ALA A 71 -16.44 -7.84 9.32
N ALA A 72 -17.71 -7.52 9.65
CA ALA A 72 -18.60 -8.43 10.39
C ALA A 72 -18.76 -9.82 9.75
N ASN A 73 -18.46 -9.92 8.45
CA ASN A 73 -18.26 -11.18 7.74
C ASN A 73 -16.89 -11.11 7.04
N PRO A 74 -15.85 -11.76 7.57
CA PRO A 74 -14.54 -11.74 6.95
C PRO A 74 -14.64 -12.35 5.55
N TYR A 75 -14.15 -11.60 4.56
CA TYR A 75 -14.12 -12.04 3.19
C TYR A 75 -12.69 -12.40 2.81
N VAL A 76 -12.49 -13.68 2.50
CA VAL A 76 -11.25 -14.24 2.00
C VAL A 76 -11.33 -14.31 0.48
N SER A 77 -10.35 -13.71 -0.20
CA SER A 77 -10.29 -13.73 -1.67
C SER A 77 -8.89 -14.02 -2.16
N THR A 78 -8.78 -14.90 -3.16
CA THR A 78 -7.54 -15.07 -3.91
C THR A 78 -7.33 -13.85 -4.80
N VAL A 79 -6.14 -13.28 -4.81
CA VAL A 79 -5.76 -12.19 -5.70
C VAL A 79 -4.84 -12.75 -6.78
N THR A 80 -5.17 -12.55 -8.05
CA THR A 80 -4.34 -12.94 -9.20
C THR A 80 -4.10 -11.71 -10.08
N GLY A 81 -2.86 -11.44 -10.44
CA GLY A 81 -2.53 -10.28 -11.27
C GLY A 81 -1.22 -10.42 -12.00
N ALA A 82 -0.79 -9.32 -12.60
CA ALA A 82 0.48 -9.21 -13.27
C ALA A 82 1.13 -7.87 -12.94
N LEU A 83 2.44 -7.89 -12.69
CA LEU A 83 3.29 -6.71 -12.68
C LEU A 83 3.87 -6.53 -14.08
N GLU A 84 3.58 -5.39 -14.70
CA GLU A 84 4.17 -5.08 -16.00
C GLU A 84 5.68 -4.77 -15.83
N GLU A 85 6.48 -5.07 -16.85
CA GLU A 85 7.88 -4.63 -16.91
C GLU A 85 8.04 -3.82 -18.21
N PRO A 86 8.79 -2.70 -18.22
CA PRO A 86 9.58 -2.12 -17.13
C PRO A 86 8.79 -1.16 -16.23
N SER A 87 7.47 -1.05 -16.43
CA SER A 87 6.61 -0.16 -15.64
C SER A 87 6.17 -0.92 -14.40
N PRO A 88 6.57 -0.54 -13.18
CA PRO A 88 6.28 -1.30 -11.96
C PRO A 88 4.80 -1.22 -11.53
N SER A 89 3.87 -1.22 -12.48
CA SER A 89 2.43 -1.19 -12.28
C SER A 89 1.89 -2.59 -12.10
N LEU A 90 1.19 -2.81 -10.98
CA LEU A 90 0.44 -4.04 -10.70
C LEU A 90 -1.02 -3.84 -11.13
N SER A 91 -1.52 -4.79 -11.92
CA SER A 91 -2.95 -4.97 -12.18
C SER A 91 -3.37 -6.35 -11.71
N ALA A 92 -4.24 -6.43 -10.71
CA ALA A 92 -4.71 -7.71 -10.17
C ALA A 92 -6.23 -7.74 -9.97
N HIS A 93 -6.80 -8.92 -10.03
CA HIS A 93 -8.21 -9.20 -9.79
C HIS A 93 -8.37 -10.23 -8.69
N ALA A 94 -9.42 -10.08 -7.89
CA ALA A 94 -9.77 -11.10 -6.91
C ALA A 94 -10.78 -12.12 -7.48
N ASP A 95 -10.65 -13.39 -7.09
CA ASP A 95 -11.56 -14.46 -7.48
C ASP A 95 -13.01 -14.11 -7.08
N GLY A 96 -13.95 -14.27 -8.02
CA GLY A 96 -15.33 -13.84 -7.85
C GLY A 96 -15.64 -12.44 -8.40
N GLY A 97 -14.68 -11.80 -9.08
CA GLY A 97 -14.92 -10.62 -9.95
C GLY A 97 -15.28 -9.33 -9.22
N GLY A 98 -15.06 -9.29 -7.90
CA GLY A 98 -15.46 -8.18 -7.05
C GLY A 98 -14.44 -7.06 -6.98
N TYR A 99 -13.14 -7.36 -7.07
CA TYR A 99 -12.07 -6.41 -6.80
C TYR A 99 -11.08 -6.28 -7.96
N ALA A 100 -10.61 -5.06 -8.20
CA ALA A 100 -9.49 -4.74 -9.07
C ALA A 100 -8.47 -3.92 -8.29
N PHE A 101 -7.19 -4.30 -8.35
CA PHE A 101 -6.08 -3.63 -7.68
C PHE A 101 -5.21 -2.95 -8.72
N GLU A 102 -4.89 -1.68 -8.47
CA GLU A 102 -3.97 -0.88 -9.28
C GLU A 102 -2.92 -0.31 -8.32
N GLY A 103 -1.66 -0.65 -8.52
CA GLY A 103 -0.58 -0.16 -7.66
C GLY A 103 0.75 -0.04 -8.36
N THR A 104 1.74 0.45 -7.60
CA THR A 104 3.12 0.55 -8.04
C THR A 104 4.06 -0.11 -7.04
N SER A 105 5.05 -0.85 -7.54
CA SER A 105 6.16 -1.36 -6.73
C SER A 105 7.36 -0.40 -6.76
N SER A 106 8.04 -0.26 -5.62
CA SER A 106 9.29 0.50 -5.51
C SER A 106 10.15 -0.10 -4.41
N GLY A 107 11.18 -0.86 -4.80
CA GLY A 107 12.01 -1.61 -3.86
C GLY A 107 11.19 -2.60 -3.05
N ASP A 108 11.24 -2.48 -1.72
CA ASP A 108 10.53 -3.35 -0.78
C ASP A 108 9.06 -2.98 -0.56
N LEU A 109 8.52 -2.02 -1.32
CA LEU A 109 7.16 -1.53 -1.13
C LEU A 109 6.29 -1.82 -2.36
N LEU A 110 5.05 -2.18 -2.09
CA LEU A 110 3.99 -2.30 -3.08
C LEU A 110 2.73 -1.60 -2.56
N VAL A 111 2.36 -0.52 -3.22
CA VAL A 111 1.32 0.40 -2.76
C VAL A 111 0.34 0.71 -3.87
N GLY A 112 -0.92 0.96 -3.53
CA GLY A 112 -1.91 1.26 -4.55
C GLY A 112 -3.31 1.48 -4.03
N THR A 113 -4.26 1.40 -4.95
CA THR A 113 -5.69 1.48 -4.69
C THR A 113 -6.38 0.21 -5.14
N TYR A 114 -7.53 -0.07 -4.54
CA TYR A 114 -8.40 -1.13 -5.03
C TYR A 114 -9.81 -0.59 -5.27
N ARG A 115 -10.50 -1.25 -6.18
CA ARG A 115 -11.86 -0.92 -6.61
C ARG A 115 -12.75 -2.11 -6.47
N ARG A 116 -13.95 -1.93 -5.93
CA ARG A 116 -15.04 -2.91 -5.95
C ARG A 116 -16.10 -2.45 -6.94
N TYR A 117 -16.50 -3.33 -7.86
CA TYR A 117 -17.59 -3.07 -8.82
C TYR A 117 -17.60 -1.68 -9.50
N SER A 118 -16.42 -1.15 -9.90
CA SER A 118 -16.17 0.12 -10.61
C SER A 118 -15.98 1.42 -9.80
N ALA A 119 -16.10 1.41 -8.46
CA ALA A 119 -15.75 2.55 -7.61
C ALA A 119 -14.39 2.34 -6.92
N VAL A 120 -13.63 3.40 -6.64
CA VAL A 120 -12.46 3.28 -5.75
C VAL A 120 -12.96 3.06 -4.34
N ASP A 121 -12.60 1.90 -3.77
CA ASP A 121 -13.11 1.47 -2.48
C ASP A 121 -12.06 1.50 -1.38
N GLY A 122 -10.77 1.60 -1.74
CA GLY A 122 -9.72 1.69 -0.73
C GLY A 122 -8.31 1.86 -1.27
N ALA A 123 -7.37 1.85 -0.33
CA ALA A 123 -5.93 1.81 -0.51
C ALA A 123 -5.37 0.48 0.02
N PHE A 124 -4.24 0.05 -0.53
CA PHE A 124 -3.42 -1.02 0.04
C PHE A 124 -1.96 -0.57 0.14
N ALA A 125 -1.26 -1.13 1.12
CA ALA A 125 0.17 -0.88 1.32
C ALA A 125 0.83 -2.15 1.88
N LEU A 126 1.80 -2.68 1.14
CA LEU A 126 2.49 -3.95 1.43
C LEU A 126 4.00 -3.72 1.52
N ILE A 127 4.64 -4.46 2.41
CA ILE A 127 6.09 -4.49 2.62
C ILE A 127 6.62 -5.87 2.22
N ASN A 128 7.77 -5.92 1.55
CA ASN A 128 8.47 -7.15 1.25
C ASN A 128 8.87 -7.85 2.56
N THR A 129 8.52 -9.13 2.68
CA THR A 129 8.78 -9.94 3.87
C THR A 129 10.26 -10.16 4.17
N SER A 130 11.15 -9.85 3.22
CA SER A 130 12.61 -9.75 3.43
C SER A 130 12.99 -8.72 4.51
N GLN A 131 12.11 -7.74 4.77
CA GLN A 131 12.26 -6.72 5.82
C GLN A 131 12.00 -7.26 7.24
N GLY A 132 11.69 -8.55 7.35
CA GLY A 132 11.44 -9.27 8.60
C GLY A 132 9.96 -9.31 8.97
N PRO A 133 9.63 -9.76 10.20
CA PRO A 133 8.25 -9.89 10.64
C PRO A 133 7.47 -8.58 10.53
N ILE A 134 6.26 -8.67 9.96
CA ILE A 134 5.37 -7.53 9.75
C ILE A 134 4.32 -7.48 10.86
N THR A 135 4.24 -6.34 11.55
CA THR A 135 3.14 -6.01 12.47
C THR A 135 2.08 -5.22 11.72
N ARG A 136 0.81 -5.63 11.84
CA ARG A 136 -0.33 -5.01 11.15
C ARG A 136 -1.30 -4.42 12.16
N LEU A 137 -1.61 -3.14 12.01
CA LEU A 137 -2.56 -2.43 12.84
C LEU A 137 -3.69 -1.87 11.99
N CYS A 138 -4.92 -2.03 12.45
CA CYS A 138 -6.14 -1.62 11.77
C CYS A 138 -6.94 -0.70 12.69
N GLY A 139 -7.56 0.34 12.14
CA GLY A 139 -8.39 1.24 12.93
C GLY A 139 -9.01 2.37 12.14
N SER A 140 -9.21 3.48 12.83
CA SER A 140 -10.02 4.59 12.34
C SER A 140 -9.34 5.95 12.56
N MET A 141 -9.77 6.89 11.75
CA MET A 141 -9.38 8.29 11.79
C MET A 141 -10.57 9.14 12.20
N SER A 142 -10.32 10.13 13.05
CA SER A 142 -11.27 11.18 13.43
C SER A 142 -10.82 12.53 12.88
N GLY A 143 -11.72 13.51 12.85
CA GLY A 143 -11.47 14.85 12.31
C GLY A 143 -12.47 15.25 11.22
N ALA A 144 -12.21 16.35 10.53
CA ALA A 144 -13.11 16.91 9.51
C ALA A 144 -13.41 15.91 8.37
N ARG A 145 -12.45 15.01 8.09
CA ARG A 145 -12.57 13.91 7.13
C ARG A 145 -12.08 12.62 7.75
N GLY A 146 -12.80 12.13 8.77
CA GLY A 146 -12.55 10.82 9.36
C GLY A 146 -12.59 9.69 8.31
N GLY A 147 -12.22 8.48 8.72
CA GLY A 147 -12.05 7.38 7.78
C GLY A 147 -11.48 6.13 8.42
N THR A 148 -10.99 5.23 7.58
CA THR A 148 -10.27 4.02 8.00
C THR A 148 -8.79 4.19 7.78
N ILE A 149 -8.00 3.55 8.64
CA ILE A 149 -6.55 3.49 8.53
C ILE A 149 -6.08 2.07 8.82
N ALA A 150 -5.10 1.63 8.07
CA ALA A 150 -4.34 0.44 8.40
C ALA A 150 -2.84 0.70 8.21
N LEU A 151 -2.01 0.14 9.08
CA LEU A 151 -0.56 0.31 9.13
C LEU A 151 0.12 -1.05 9.05
N ALA A 152 1.19 -1.14 8.28
CA ALA A 152 2.12 -2.27 8.29
C ALA A 152 3.51 -1.76 8.68
N MET A 153 4.17 -2.48 9.59
CA MET A 153 5.50 -2.13 10.08
C MET A 153 6.39 -3.36 10.12
N ALA A 154 7.57 -3.26 9.51
CA ALA A 154 8.56 -4.31 9.53
C ALA A 154 9.54 -4.14 10.70
N SER A 155 10.10 -5.26 11.17
CA SER A 155 11.15 -5.23 12.20
C SER A 155 12.43 -4.49 11.78
N SER A 156 12.65 -4.28 10.47
CA SER A 156 13.73 -3.43 9.94
C SER A 156 13.55 -1.94 10.23
N GLY A 157 12.37 -1.54 10.72
CA GLY A 157 11.99 -0.15 10.95
C GLY A 157 11.26 0.50 9.77
N MET A 158 11.01 -0.23 8.69
CA MET A 158 10.16 0.25 7.59
C MET A 158 8.69 0.29 8.01
N ALA A 159 7.98 1.36 7.66
CA ALA A 159 6.55 1.51 7.94
C ALA A 159 5.79 2.05 6.73
N VAL A 160 4.57 1.56 6.53
CA VAL A 160 3.62 2.08 5.56
C VAL A 160 2.21 2.14 6.14
N ALA A 161 1.39 3.05 5.62
CA ALA A 161 -0.01 3.18 6.00
C ALA A 161 -0.90 3.34 4.77
N ALA A 162 -2.00 2.58 4.73
CA ALA A 162 -3.11 2.76 3.82
C ALA A 162 -4.24 3.49 4.54
N MET A 163 -4.80 4.52 3.91
CA MET A 163 -5.85 5.35 4.48
C MET A 163 -6.97 5.52 3.46
N PHE A 164 -8.21 5.48 3.94
CA PHE A 164 -9.38 5.80 3.13
C PHE A 164 -10.26 6.81 3.85
N LEU A 165 -10.29 8.03 3.32
CA LEU A 165 -11.06 9.13 3.89
C LEU A 165 -12.54 9.01 3.51
N ALA A 166 -13.43 9.52 4.36
CA ALA A 166 -14.86 9.64 4.07
C ALA A 166 -15.19 10.41 2.78
N SER A 167 -14.24 11.20 2.25
CA SER A 167 -14.36 11.83 0.94
C SER A 167 -14.16 10.87 -0.25
N GLY A 168 -13.95 9.57 0.00
CA GLY A 168 -13.60 8.58 -1.02
C GLY A 168 -12.15 8.65 -1.50
N LYS A 169 -11.29 9.38 -0.78
CA LYS A 169 -9.89 9.57 -1.15
C LYS A 169 -9.04 8.49 -0.48
N ALA A 170 -8.38 7.70 -1.33
CA ALA A 170 -7.33 6.76 -0.94
C ALA A 170 -5.98 7.50 -0.80
N VAL A 171 -5.26 7.26 0.29
CA VAL A 171 -3.93 7.82 0.54
C VAL A 171 -3.02 6.72 1.06
N VAL A 172 -1.81 6.66 0.52
CA VAL A 172 -0.75 5.79 1.05
C VAL A 172 0.40 6.67 1.54
N LEU A 173 0.91 6.36 2.72
CA LEU A 173 2.06 7.03 3.34
C LEU A 173 3.15 6.01 3.63
N GLN A 174 4.40 6.45 3.57
CA GLN A 174 5.57 5.61 3.84
C GLN A 174 6.55 6.34 4.76
N GLY A 175 7.39 5.59 5.46
CA GLY A 175 8.32 6.17 6.40
C GLY A 175 8.96 5.14 7.30
N SER A 176 9.21 5.54 8.55
CA SER A 176 9.97 4.75 9.50
C SER A 176 9.26 4.57 10.83
N SER A 177 9.62 3.50 11.52
CA SER A 177 9.25 3.17 12.88
C SER A 177 10.47 2.70 13.66
N ASP A 178 10.56 3.09 14.92
CA ASP A 178 11.54 2.54 15.87
C ASP A 178 10.94 1.44 16.77
N GLY A 179 9.71 1.02 16.46
CA GLY A 179 8.91 0.08 17.25
C GLY A 179 8.05 0.73 18.33
N VAL A 180 8.28 2.01 18.65
CA VAL A 180 7.52 2.79 19.63
C VAL A 180 6.83 4.00 19.00
N SER A 181 7.38 4.54 17.93
CA SER A 181 6.83 5.68 17.19
C SER A 181 6.89 5.42 15.69
N ALA A 182 5.93 5.96 14.97
CA ALA A 182 5.90 5.94 13.51
C ALA A 182 5.80 7.37 12.96
N SER A 183 6.60 7.66 11.92
CA SER A 183 6.53 8.90 11.16
C SER A 183 6.46 8.56 9.68
N LEU A 184 5.33 8.90 9.07
CA LEU A 184 4.91 8.52 7.73
C LEU A 184 4.57 9.77 6.93
N GLN A 185 5.07 9.87 5.70
CA GLN A 185 4.82 11.00 4.82
C GLN A 185 4.62 10.54 3.37
N GLY A 186 3.81 11.28 2.64
CA GLY A 186 3.67 11.19 1.19
C GLY A 186 3.32 12.55 0.63
N ASP A 187 3.19 12.64 -0.69
CA ASP A 187 2.99 13.91 -1.40
C ASP A 187 1.74 14.68 -0.96
N SER A 188 0.77 13.98 -0.36
CA SER A 188 -0.53 14.56 0.00
C SER A 188 -0.82 14.56 1.50
N GLY A 189 0.09 14.08 2.35
CA GLY A 189 -0.15 14.05 3.79
C GLY A 189 1.02 13.58 4.63
N HIS A 190 0.85 13.75 5.94
CA HIS A 190 1.74 13.20 6.94
C HIS A 190 0.92 12.54 8.05
N LEU A 191 1.54 11.56 8.70
CA LEU A 191 1.01 10.87 9.84
C LEU A 191 2.16 10.65 10.83
N SER A 192 1.89 10.96 12.09
CA SER A 192 2.80 10.68 13.19
C SER A 192 2.04 10.04 14.34
N GLY A 193 2.70 9.19 15.12
CA GLY A 193 2.06 8.57 16.27
C GLY A 193 3.01 7.71 17.08
N SER A 194 2.46 7.17 18.17
CA SER A 194 3.12 6.24 19.07
C SER A 194 2.41 4.90 19.09
N ILE A 195 3.16 3.85 19.37
CA ILE A 195 2.77 2.45 19.44
C ILE A 195 3.12 1.97 20.84
N HIS A 196 2.10 1.63 21.61
CA HIS A 196 2.22 1.13 22.97
C HIS A 196 1.24 -0.01 23.18
N ASP A 197 1.71 -1.12 23.74
CA ASP A 197 0.89 -2.29 24.08
C ASP A 197 0.04 -2.80 22.89
N GLY A 198 0.64 -2.82 21.69
CA GLY A 198 -0.02 -3.26 20.45
C GLY A 198 -1.08 -2.29 19.92
N LYS A 199 -1.32 -1.17 20.59
CA LYS A 199 -2.17 -0.08 20.13
C LYS A 199 -1.32 1.05 19.59
N ALA A 200 -1.74 1.64 18.48
CA ALA A 200 -1.14 2.84 17.96
C ALA A 200 -2.13 4.00 17.98
N THR A 201 -1.64 5.19 18.28
CA THR A 201 -2.43 6.42 18.25
C THR A 201 -1.58 7.57 17.78
N GLY A 202 -2.19 8.56 17.15
CA GLY A 202 -1.44 9.72 16.73
C GLY A 202 -2.27 10.75 16.00
N GLU A 203 -1.58 11.57 15.23
CA GLU A 203 -2.11 12.67 14.45
C GLU A 203 -1.90 12.42 12.97
N TRP A 204 -2.76 13.02 12.16
CA TRP A 204 -2.64 13.00 10.71
C TRP A 204 -2.98 14.38 10.15
N ALA A 205 -2.37 14.72 9.02
CA ALA A 205 -2.81 15.84 8.19
C ALA A 205 -2.73 15.51 6.71
N ILE A 206 -3.75 15.89 5.96
CA ILE A 206 -3.84 15.74 4.50
C ILE A 206 -4.36 17.06 3.94
N GLY A 207 -3.49 17.84 3.32
CA GLY A 207 -3.81 19.21 2.92
C GLY A 207 -4.17 20.08 4.13
N ALA A 208 -5.38 20.64 4.15
CA ALA A 208 -5.90 21.43 5.27
C ALA A 208 -6.64 20.60 6.32
N ASP A 209 -6.91 19.33 6.03
CA ASP A 209 -7.61 18.43 6.95
C ASP A 209 -6.62 17.88 7.96
N VAL A 210 -7.01 17.91 9.24
CA VAL A 210 -6.22 17.38 10.37
C VAL A 210 -7.10 16.56 11.29
N GLY A 211 -6.49 15.66 12.04
CA GLY A 211 -7.20 14.93 13.08
C GLY A 211 -6.33 13.92 13.81
N THR A 212 -6.99 13.03 14.54
CA THR A 212 -6.33 11.94 15.26
C THR A 212 -6.70 10.60 14.66
N TRP A 213 -5.87 9.59 14.91
CA TRP A 213 -6.15 8.22 14.51
C TRP A 213 -5.81 7.26 15.64
N THR A 214 -6.46 6.10 15.61
CA THR A 214 -6.19 4.99 16.53
C THR A 214 -6.22 3.69 15.77
N ALA A 215 -5.30 2.78 16.06
CA ALA A 215 -5.25 1.46 15.47
C ALA A 215 -4.88 0.40 16.52
N THR A 216 -5.38 -0.81 16.34
CA THR A 216 -5.09 -2.01 17.16
C THR A 216 -4.68 -3.15 16.24
N PRO A 217 -4.18 -4.29 16.74
CA PRO A 217 -3.82 -5.40 15.85
C PRO A 217 -5.00 -5.76 14.93
N CYS A 218 -4.71 -5.90 13.64
CA CYS A 218 -5.73 -6.34 12.69
C CYS A 218 -6.22 -7.73 13.12
N VAL A 219 -7.53 -7.91 13.16
CA VAL A 219 -8.13 -9.24 13.30
C VAL A 219 -8.17 -9.84 11.89
N PRO A 220 -7.55 -11.01 11.65
CA PRO A 220 -7.82 -11.78 10.44
C PRO A 220 -9.30 -12.18 10.43
#